data_AF-A0A534MP79-F1
#
_entry.id   AF-A0A534MP79-F1
#
_cell.length_a   1.000
_cell.length_b   1.000
_cell.length_c   1.000
_cell.angle_alpha   90.00
_cell.angle_beta   90.00
_cell.angle_gamma   90.00
#
_symmetry.space_group_name_H-M   'P 1'
#
loop_
_entity.id
_entity.type
_entity.pdbx_description
1 polymer ?
#
loop_
_entity_poly.entity_id
_entity_poly.type
_entity_poly.pdbx_seq_one_letter_code
_entity_poly.pdbx_strand_id
1 'polypeptide(L)'
;MPGQAAPDVKVVHFADPWCWWSWGLEPVLQRLREVYGDRLQVEYRMGGMCEDLDAWMKEYAVDEASTVDWIRESMALFKNALDPEYLRKSGVRSTYPACLAFKAAQRQDEHKAEKFFRRMMEVFQVQAASGTEETLLRIGRSAGLDWARLAKDLHTEEVEAAFEEDRRTMERSRANFLTLVVSAGGTSEAKSEVFTSGPFEEMIDRFRPGLAKRAPTDILEYVEKHRDLTPGHEVAEVFRIGEDDADRRLVGLEKAGILDRFEWAGSPFWTARKLALDKLPLEVVKISHVPPESLIEIVTDLTPIVTTAVQNLYTEVAREPGKAFHFPLGLEALRFVGYPDEDLKQLPKTAVESFAGVGYPFATKSIRPGDTVLDVGSGSGTDALYASLLAGPRGRVIGLDFTPAMIEKARANIERMGLTHVTIVEGEATKIPLPDTGVDVVTSNGVLNLVPDKQAAFHEIFRVLRPGGLLQLADIVVQEDVGAVCGLNPQLWADCIGGAAVEADYLKTIREAGFEDLRIVKRIDYFSKSGSESTKRITKSFGAESVVISARKPGI
;
A
#
# COMPACT_ATOMS: atom_id res chain seq x y z
N MET A 1 5.50 22.13 -10.82
CA MET A 1 4.79 20.97 -10.24
C MET A 1 3.61 21.53 -9.46
N PRO A 2 2.36 21.08 -9.68
CA PRO A 2 1.25 21.45 -8.81
C PRO A 2 1.59 20.96 -7.39
N GLY A 3 1.33 21.79 -6.38
CA GLY A 3 1.81 21.57 -5.01
C GLY A 3 1.40 20.22 -4.43
N GLN A 4 2.35 19.30 -4.31
CA GLN A 4 2.23 18.18 -3.38
C GLN A 4 2.11 18.76 -1.97
N ALA A 5 1.09 18.33 -1.22
CA ALA A 5 1.01 18.63 0.20
C ALA A 5 2.31 18.15 0.86
N ALA A 6 2.81 18.91 1.84
CA ALA A 6 3.98 18.50 2.62
C ALA A 6 3.70 17.14 3.28
N PRO A 7 4.69 16.25 3.38
CA PRO A 7 4.49 14.93 3.98
C PRO A 7 4.08 15.08 5.46
N ASP A 8 3.24 14.16 5.93
CA ASP A 8 2.81 14.14 7.34
C ASP A 8 3.98 13.88 8.29
N VAL A 9 4.98 13.13 7.82
CA VAL A 9 6.18 12.72 8.55
C VAL A 9 7.43 12.96 7.69
N LYS A 10 8.46 13.53 8.31
CA LYS A 10 9.80 13.68 7.72
C LYS A 10 10.82 12.96 8.59
N VAL A 11 11.65 12.12 7.98
CA VAL A 11 12.78 11.43 8.61
C VAL A 11 14.06 11.93 7.98
N VAL A 12 14.92 12.61 8.75
CA VAL A 12 16.23 13.05 8.27
C VAL A 12 17.29 12.04 8.68
N HIS A 13 18.06 11.57 7.71
CA HIS A 13 19.22 10.71 7.92
C HIS A 13 20.48 11.44 7.46
N PHE A 14 21.38 11.73 8.40
CA PHE A 14 22.72 12.18 8.05
C PHE A 14 23.54 10.96 7.64
N ALA A 15 23.93 10.89 6.38
CA ALA A 15 24.39 9.66 5.76
C ALA A 15 25.67 9.87 4.95
N ASP A 16 26.34 8.77 4.65
CA ASP A 16 27.47 8.71 3.72
C ASP A 16 27.41 7.36 2.97
N PRO A 17 27.55 7.35 1.62
CA PRO A 17 27.50 6.12 0.83
C PRO A 17 28.56 5.07 1.21
N TRP A 18 29.64 5.48 1.85
CA TRP A 18 30.72 4.62 2.35
C TRP A 18 30.59 4.28 3.82
N CYS A 19 29.66 4.86 4.57
CA CYS A 19 29.52 4.57 6.00
C CYS A 19 28.65 3.33 6.22
N TRP A 20 29.20 2.31 6.89
CA TRP A 20 28.47 1.07 7.17
C TRP A 20 27.27 1.26 8.12
N TRP A 21 27.31 2.30 8.96
CA TRP A 21 26.15 2.68 9.77
C TRP A 21 24.99 3.23 8.95
N SER A 22 25.29 3.91 7.83
CA SER A 22 24.25 4.35 6.90
C SER A 22 23.55 3.15 6.26
N TRP A 23 24.32 2.13 5.88
CA TRP A 23 23.77 0.86 5.38
C TRP A 23 22.99 0.07 6.44
N GLY A 24 23.43 0.11 7.70
CA GLY A 24 22.75 -0.54 8.81
C GLY A 24 21.36 0.02 9.11
N LEU A 25 21.08 1.29 8.76
CA LEU A 25 19.78 1.92 8.93
C LEU A 25 18.80 1.67 7.78
N GLU A 26 19.25 1.12 6.65
CA GLU A 26 18.39 0.90 5.49
C GLU A 26 17.17 -0.01 5.77
N PRO A 27 17.29 -1.14 6.48
CA PRO A 27 16.12 -1.94 6.84
C PRO A 27 15.05 -1.15 7.60
N VAL A 28 15.47 -0.25 8.51
CA VAL A 28 14.58 0.64 9.25
C VAL A 28 13.88 1.63 8.32
N LEU A 29 14.66 2.30 7.46
CA LEU A 29 14.13 3.29 6.52
C LEU A 29 13.18 2.65 5.50
N GLN A 30 13.50 1.46 5.00
CA GLN A 30 12.63 0.73 4.07
C GLN A 30 11.32 0.34 4.74
N ARG A 31 11.34 -0.12 6.00
CA ARG A 31 10.11 -0.40 6.74
C ARG A 31 9.25 0.85 6.90
N LEU A 32 9.84 1.96 7.33
CA LEU A 32 9.10 3.21 7.49
C LEU A 32 8.47 3.68 6.17
N ARG A 33 9.17 3.54 5.03
CA ARG A 33 8.62 3.83 3.71
C ARG A 33 7.44 2.93 3.35
N GLU A 34 7.52 1.62 3.60
CA GLU A 34 6.42 0.70 3.28
C GLU A 34 5.20 0.89 4.19
N VAL A 35 5.41 1.18 5.47
CA VAL A 35 4.32 1.38 6.45
C VAL A 35 3.56 2.68 6.20
N TYR A 36 4.27 3.78 5.92
CA TYR A 36 3.65 5.11 5.82
C TYR A 36 3.44 5.60 4.39
N GLY A 37 4.08 4.97 3.39
CA GLY A 37 3.95 5.32 1.97
C GLY A 37 4.21 6.81 1.71
N ASP A 38 3.38 7.43 0.87
CA ASP A 38 3.50 8.84 0.48
C ASP A 38 3.34 9.85 1.64
N ARG A 39 2.93 9.39 2.83
CA ARG A 39 2.82 10.23 4.03
C ARG A 39 4.16 10.47 4.72
N LEU A 40 5.18 9.67 4.40
CA LEU A 40 6.52 9.76 4.98
C LEU A 40 7.55 10.08 3.89
N GLN A 41 8.37 11.09 4.16
CA GLN A 41 9.53 11.41 3.36
C GLN A 41 10.82 11.11 4.16
N VAL A 42 11.73 10.36 3.55
CA VAL A 42 13.11 10.23 4.05
C VAL A 42 13.95 11.27 3.32
N GLU A 43 14.71 12.07 4.07
CA GLU A 43 15.64 13.06 3.53
C GLU A 43 17.06 12.68 3.93
N TYR A 44 17.89 12.36 2.94
CA TYR A 44 19.31 12.10 3.16
C TYR A 44 20.11 13.41 3.11
N ARG A 45 20.95 13.61 4.12
CA ARG A 45 21.87 14.74 4.27
C ARG A 45 23.30 14.22 4.29
N MET A 46 24.17 14.70 3.41
CA MET A 46 25.51 14.11 3.29
C MET A 46 26.44 14.62 4.39
N GLY A 47 26.86 13.71 5.27
CA GLY A 47 27.76 14.03 6.40
C GLY A 47 29.24 13.93 6.06
N GLY A 48 29.64 13.03 5.15
CA GLY A 48 31.04 12.83 4.80
C GLY A 48 31.86 12.25 5.94
N MET A 49 31.90 10.92 6.04
CA MET A 49 32.59 10.14 7.06
C MET A 49 34.07 10.52 7.19
N CYS A 50 34.79 10.67 6.08
CA CYS A 50 36.17 11.14 6.12
C CYS A 50 36.64 11.78 4.82
N GLU A 51 37.39 12.89 4.95
CA GLU A 51 38.10 13.51 3.82
C GLU A 51 39.36 12.71 3.45
N ASP A 52 40.09 12.22 4.46
CA ASP A 52 41.25 11.34 4.31
C ASP A 52 41.10 10.17 5.29
N LEU A 53 41.06 8.96 4.75
CA LEU A 53 40.80 7.74 5.52
C LEU A 53 41.94 7.42 6.49
N ASP A 54 43.20 7.71 6.13
CA ASP A 54 44.34 7.45 7.01
C ASP A 54 44.35 8.39 8.22
N ALA A 55 43.96 9.66 8.01
CA ALA A 55 43.79 10.64 9.07
C ALA A 55 42.60 10.27 9.99
N TRP A 56 41.48 9.84 9.39
CA TRP A 56 40.32 9.38 10.14
C TRP A 56 40.63 8.15 10.99
N MET A 57 41.33 7.15 10.45
CA MET A 57 41.75 5.97 11.23
C MET A 57 42.61 6.36 12.45
N LYS A 58 43.52 7.33 12.29
CA LYS A 58 44.33 7.86 13.40
C LYS A 58 43.49 8.59 14.44
N GLU A 59 42.50 9.38 14.04
CA GLU A 59 41.59 10.10 14.94
C GLU A 59 40.82 9.13 15.84
N TYR A 60 40.34 8.04 15.26
CA TYR A 60 39.59 7.00 15.96
C TYR A 60 40.49 5.94 16.63
N ALA A 61 41.82 6.11 16.56
CA ALA A 61 42.81 5.17 17.11
C ALA A 61 42.64 3.72 16.59
N VAL A 62 42.28 3.59 15.31
CA VAL A 62 42.14 2.32 14.59
C VAL A 62 43.16 2.22 13.45
N ASP A 63 43.35 1.02 12.94
CA ASP A 63 44.08 0.68 11.71
C ASP A 63 43.18 -0.16 10.79
N GLU A 64 43.69 -0.61 9.65
CA GLU A 64 42.89 -1.40 8.70
C GLU A 64 42.28 -2.66 9.34
N ALA A 65 43.04 -3.40 10.14
CA ALA A 65 42.59 -4.66 10.74
C ALA A 65 41.52 -4.41 11.82
N SER A 66 41.78 -3.48 12.74
CA SER A 66 40.82 -3.11 13.78
C SER A 66 39.58 -2.41 13.22
N THR A 67 39.67 -1.73 12.08
CA THR A 67 38.50 -1.19 11.36
C THR A 67 37.62 -2.32 10.82
N VAL A 68 38.21 -3.37 10.25
CA VAL A 68 37.47 -4.57 9.80
C VAL A 68 36.76 -5.24 10.98
N ASP A 69 37.43 -5.38 12.12
CA ASP A 69 36.82 -5.94 13.33
C ASP A 69 35.69 -5.06 13.86
N TRP A 70 35.87 -3.73 13.88
CA TRP A 70 34.83 -2.79 14.28
C TRP A 70 33.60 -2.88 13.36
N ILE A 71 33.81 -3.01 12.05
CA ILE A 71 32.72 -3.22 11.08
C ILE A 71 31.98 -4.52 11.38
N ARG A 72 32.69 -5.63 11.66
CA ARG A 72 32.05 -6.92 12.01
C ARG A 72 31.24 -6.84 13.31
N GLU A 73 31.78 -6.18 14.32
CA GLU A 73 31.05 -5.94 15.59
C GLU A 73 29.81 -5.08 15.36
N SER A 74 29.91 -4.06 14.51
CA SER A 74 28.80 -3.21 14.10
C SER A 74 27.72 -4.01 13.37
N MET A 75 28.11 -4.89 12.45
CA MET A 75 27.20 -5.79 11.73
C MET A 75 26.44 -6.71 12.68
N ALA A 76 26.99 -7.08 13.84
CA ALA A 76 26.25 -7.85 14.83
C ALA A 76 25.09 -7.06 15.47
N LEU A 77 25.14 -5.72 15.44
CA LEU A 77 24.09 -4.85 15.96
C LEU A 77 22.95 -4.66 14.96
N PHE A 78 23.28 -4.33 13.70
CA PHE A 78 22.27 -4.01 12.67
C PHE A 78 21.95 -5.19 11.73
N LYS A 79 22.72 -6.29 11.81
CA LYS A 79 22.56 -7.57 11.10
C LYS A 79 22.53 -7.54 9.57
N ASN A 80 22.47 -6.37 8.96
CA ASN A 80 22.53 -6.20 7.53
C ASN A 80 23.89 -6.64 6.97
N ALA A 81 23.89 -7.38 5.87
CA ALA A 81 25.12 -7.96 5.33
C ALA A 81 25.91 -6.95 4.48
N LEU A 82 27.23 -6.98 4.59
CA LEU A 82 28.19 -6.27 3.74
C LEU A 82 29.56 -6.98 3.77
N ASP A 83 30.50 -6.59 2.91
CA ASP A 83 31.89 -7.10 2.98
C ASP A 83 32.69 -6.30 4.02
N PRO A 84 33.10 -6.87 5.17
CA PRO A 84 33.75 -6.09 6.22
C PRO A 84 35.12 -5.52 5.82
N GLU A 85 35.69 -5.98 4.70
CA GLU A 85 36.94 -5.48 4.16
C GLU A 85 36.73 -4.46 3.01
N TYR A 86 35.51 -3.98 2.78
CA TYR A 86 35.18 -3.15 1.63
C TYR A 86 36.03 -1.87 1.51
N LEU A 87 36.35 -1.20 2.62
CA LEU A 87 37.20 0.00 2.61
C LEU A 87 38.58 -0.33 2.02
N ARG A 88 39.18 -1.44 2.47
CA ARG A 88 40.49 -1.91 1.99
C ARG A 88 40.43 -2.39 0.54
N LYS A 89 39.43 -3.22 0.20
CA LYS A 89 39.27 -3.84 -1.13
C LYS A 89 38.93 -2.82 -2.23
N SER A 90 38.13 -1.81 -1.91
CA SER A 90 37.75 -0.76 -2.85
C SER A 90 38.88 0.24 -3.13
N GLY A 91 39.87 0.32 -2.24
CA GLY A 91 40.96 1.30 -2.31
C GLY A 91 40.50 2.74 -2.05
N VAL A 92 39.36 2.95 -1.39
CA VAL A 92 38.85 4.29 -1.07
C VAL A 92 39.82 5.04 -0.16
N ARG A 93 40.03 6.33 -0.45
CA ARG A 93 40.89 7.21 0.36
C ARG A 93 40.12 8.40 0.95
N SER A 94 38.98 8.74 0.36
CA SER A 94 38.08 9.82 0.76
C SER A 94 36.65 9.43 0.45
N THR A 95 35.71 9.76 1.32
CA THR A 95 34.28 9.49 1.08
C THR A 95 33.55 10.66 0.41
N TYR A 96 34.16 11.85 0.43
CA TYR A 96 33.56 13.09 -0.07
C TYR A 96 33.15 13.04 -1.55
N PRO A 97 33.91 12.42 -2.49
CA PRO A 97 33.49 12.35 -3.88
C PRO A 97 32.12 11.70 -4.08
N ALA A 98 31.79 10.67 -3.28
CA ALA A 98 30.47 10.02 -3.34
C ALA A 98 29.36 10.91 -2.75
N CYS A 99 29.66 11.65 -1.68
CA CYS A 99 28.75 12.65 -1.11
C CYS A 99 28.44 13.78 -2.11
N LEU A 100 29.47 14.34 -2.77
CA LEU A 100 29.31 15.35 -3.82
C LEU A 100 28.47 14.82 -4.99
N ALA A 101 28.72 13.58 -5.42
CA ALA A 101 27.92 12.94 -6.46
C ALA A 101 26.44 12.81 -6.06
N PHE A 102 26.14 12.48 -4.80
CA PHE A 102 24.76 12.46 -4.31
C PHE A 102 24.12 13.85 -4.35
N LYS A 103 24.84 14.90 -3.91
CA LYS A 103 24.34 16.28 -3.98
C LYS A 103 24.10 16.73 -5.41
N ALA A 104 24.97 16.35 -6.35
CA ALA A 104 24.77 16.57 -7.78
C ALA A 104 23.52 15.85 -8.30
N ALA A 105 23.27 14.62 -7.85
CA ALA A 105 22.06 13.86 -8.19
C ALA A 105 20.77 14.52 -7.65
N GLN A 106 20.76 14.99 -6.40
CA GLN A 106 19.61 15.69 -5.78
C GLN A 106 19.20 16.93 -6.58
N ARG A 107 20.16 17.63 -7.22
CA ARG A 107 19.85 18.78 -8.11
C ARG A 107 19.10 18.38 -9.38
N GLN A 108 19.11 17.11 -9.77
CA GLN A 108 18.36 16.61 -10.91
C GLN A 108 16.95 16.20 -10.50
N ASP A 109 16.84 15.33 -9.49
CA ASP A 109 15.58 14.75 -9.00
C ASP A 109 15.83 14.01 -7.67
N GLU A 110 15.02 14.29 -6.66
CA GLU A 110 15.20 13.71 -5.31
C GLU A 110 15.02 12.19 -5.30
N HIS A 111 14.01 11.67 -5.99
CA HIS A 111 13.71 10.24 -6.01
C HIS A 111 14.77 9.44 -6.77
N LYS A 112 15.32 10.00 -7.86
CA LYS A 112 16.48 9.40 -8.55
C LYS A 112 17.74 9.45 -7.69
N ALA A 113 17.93 10.50 -6.90
CA ALA A 113 19.05 10.61 -5.98
C ALA A 113 18.99 9.52 -4.89
N GLU A 114 17.81 9.25 -4.31
CA GLU A 114 17.62 8.14 -3.36
C GLU A 114 18.02 6.78 -3.95
N LYS A 115 17.56 6.47 -5.18
CA LYS A 115 17.97 5.25 -5.90
C LYS A 115 19.47 5.20 -6.13
N PHE A 116 20.06 6.34 -6.48
CA PHE A 116 21.50 6.46 -6.67
C PHE A 116 22.27 6.22 -5.37
N PHE A 117 21.78 6.72 -4.23
CA PHE A 117 22.35 6.50 -2.91
C PHE A 117 22.35 5.02 -2.51
N ARG A 118 21.19 4.36 -2.62
CA ARG A 118 21.08 2.91 -2.38
C ARG A 118 22.07 2.13 -3.24
N ARG A 119 22.12 2.43 -4.54
CA ARG A 119 22.99 1.72 -5.48
C ARG A 119 24.48 1.96 -5.22
N MET A 120 24.86 3.14 -4.73
CA MET A 120 26.23 3.39 -4.28
C MET A 120 26.60 2.49 -3.10
N MET A 121 25.77 2.40 -2.06
CA MET A 121 26.05 1.54 -0.91
C MET A 121 26.17 0.07 -1.30
N GLU A 122 25.33 -0.42 -2.22
CA GLU A 122 25.44 -1.79 -2.75
C GLU A 122 26.76 -2.03 -3.48
N VAL A 123 27.19 -1.09 -4.34
CA VAL A 123 28.43 -1.25 -5.10
C VAL A 123 29.66 -1.11 -4.20
N PHE A 124 29.61 -0.20 -3.22
CA PHE A 124 30.75 0.10 -2.37
C PHE A 124 30.90 -0.88 -1.23
N GLN A 125 29.83 -1.16 -0.49
CA GLN A 125 29.89 -1.89 0.78
C GLN A 125 29.60 -3.38 0.61
N VAL A 126 28.66 -3.74 -0.27
CA VAL A 126 28.32 -5.15 -0.53
C VAL A 126 29.28 -5.76 -1.55
N GLN A 127 29.49 -5.08 -2.68
CA GLN A 127 30.35 -5.58 -3.77
C GLN A 127 31.83 -5.23 -3.59
N ALA A 128 32.18 -4.43 -2.58
CA ALA A 128 33.55 -3.98 -2.29
C ALA A 128 34.26 -3.31 -3.49
N ALA A 129 33.51 -2.62 -4.36
CA ALA A 129 34.05 -2.04 -5.59
C ALA A 129 34.52 -0.58 -5.38
N SER A 130 35.45 -0.13 -6.23
CA SER A 130 36.02 1.22 -6.19
C SER A 130 34.99 2.30 -6.56
N GLY A 131 34.90 3.39 -5.80
CA GLY A 131 34.05 4.54 -6.14
C GLY A 131 34.73 5.61 -6.99
N THR A 132 35.41 5.20 -8.07
CA THR A 132 35.93 6.12 -9.10
C THR A 132 34.78 6.94 -9.73
N GLU A 133 35.10 8.08 -10.35
CA GLU A 133 34.11 8.88 -11.10
C GLU A 133 33.38 8.04 -12.16
N GLU A 134 34.09 7.19 -12.93
CA GLU A 134 33.47 6.29 -13.90
C GLU A 134 32.42 5.37 -13.26
N THR A 135 32.73 4.81 -12.09
CA THR A 135 31.79 3.98 -11.32
C THR A 135 30.59 4.78 -10.86
N LEU A 136 30.77 6.00 -10.34
CA LEU A 136 29.69 6.90 -9.94
C LEU A 136 28.76 7.22 -11.12
N LEU A 137 29.31 7.56 -12.29
CA LEU A 137 28.52 7.84 -13.49
C LEU A 137 27.74 6.62 -13.99
N ARG A 138 28.35 5.42 -13.92
CA ARG A 138 27.68 4.16 -14.27
C ARG A 138 26.51 3.88 -13.33
N ILE A 139 26.70 4.05 -12.02
CA ILE A 139 25.63 3.90 -11.02
C ILE A 139 24.53 4.94 -11.27
N GLY A 140 24.88 6.20 -11.50
CA GLY A 140 23.92 7.27 -11.78
C GLY A 140 23.06 6.99 -13.01
N ARG A 141 23.67 6.47 -14.07
CA ARG A 141 22.93 6.02 -15.26
C ARG A 141 21.93 4.91 -14.92
N SER A 142 22.32 3.93 -14.10
CA SER A 142 21.41 2.85 -13.68
C SER A 142 20.26 3.33 -12.79
N ALA A 143 20.47 4.42 -12.03
CA ALA A 143 19.43 5.10 -11.25
C ALA A 143 18.54 6.04 -12.09
N GLY A 144 18.78 6.15 -13.41
CA GLY A 144 17.99 6.97 -14.33
C GLY A 144 18.34 8.46 -14.32
N LEU A 145 19.49 8.85 -13.78
CA LEU A 145 20.02 10.21 -13.85
C LEU A 145 20.54 10.53 -15.24
N ASP A 146 20.54 11.82 -15.59
CA ASP A 146 21.32 12.31 -16.72
C ASP A 146 22.80 12.28 -16.31
N TRP A 147 23.52 11.29 -16.82
CA TRP A 147 24.92 11.03 -16.49
C TRP A 147 25.86 12.14 -16.99
N ALA A 148 25.53 12.82 -18.10
CA ALA A 148 26.33 13.91 -18.62
C ALA A 148 26.19 15.16 -17.73
N ARG A 149 24.95 15.44 -17.29
CA ARG A 149 24.71 16.47 -16.28
C ARG A 149 25.36 16.12 -14.95
N LEU A 150 25.30 14.86 -14.51
CA LEU A 150 25.92 14.41 -13.26
C LEU A 150 27.43 14.65 -13.27
N ALA A 151 28.13 14.28 -14.36
CA ALA A 151 29.56 14.49 -14.51
C ALA A 151 29.94 15.98 -14.45
N LYS A 152 29.10 16.85 -15.03
CA LYS A 152 29.31 18.30 -14.99
C LYS A 152 29.08 18.87 -13.59
N ASP A 153 27.97 18.51 -12.96
CA ASP A 153 27.54 19.08 -11.68
C ASP A 153 28.44 18.62 -10.52
N LEU A 154 29.12 17.48 -10.64
CA LEU A 154 30.00 16.91 -9.61
C LEU A 154 31.08 17.90 -9.09
N HIS A 155 31.57 18.76 -9.98
CA HIS A 155 32.72 19.63 -9.73
C HIS A 155 32.32 21.11 -9.59
N THR A 156 31.06 21.42 -9.29
CA THR A 156 30.60 22.81 -9.19
C THR A 156 30.57 23.31 -7.75
N GLU A 157 30.84 24.60 -7.57
CA GLU A 157 30.81 25.28 -6.27
C GLU A 157 29.45 25.14 -5.58
N GLU A 158 28.34 25.06 -6.32
CA GLU A 158 27.01 24.87 -5.73
C GLU A 158 26.83 23.49 -5.12
N VAL A 159 27.44 22.45 -5.68
CA VAL A 159 27.40 21.09 -5.14
C VAL A 159 28.28 20.99 -3.90
N GLU A 160 29.46 21.58 -3.93
CA GLU A 160 30.34 21.68 -2.74
C GLU A 160 29.68 22.46 -1.61
N ALA A 161 29.08 23.62 -1.92
CA ALA A 161 28.36 24.43 -0.93
C ALA A 161 27.15 23.69 -0.34
N ALA A 162 26.43 22.92 -1.15
CA ALA A 162 25.30 22.11 -0.67
C ALA A 162 25.74 20.95 0.23
N PHE A 163 26.89 20.32 -0.06
CA PHE A 163 27.48 19.30 0.80
C PHE A 163 27.95 19.89 2.14
N GLU A 164 28.65 21.01 2.09
CA GLU A 164 29.14 21.69 3.29
C GLU A 164 28.00 22.20 4.19
N GLU A 165 26.87 22.64 3.61
CA GLU A 165 25.70 23.00 4.41
C GLU A 165 25.06 21.79 5.11
N ASP A 166 25.04 20.61 4.46
CA ASP A 166 24.58 19.38 5.10
C ASP A 166 25.47 19.01 6.30
N ARG A 167 26.80 19.12 6.14
CA ARG A 167 27.78 18.91 7.23
C ARG A 167 27.56 19.86 8.41
N ARG A 168 27.44 21.17 8.15
CA ARG A 168 27.15 22.16 9.21
C ARG A 168 25.81 21.91 9.88
N THR A 169 24.84 21.37 9.15
CA THR A 169 23.53 21.01 9.70
C THR A 169 23.64 19.79 10.61
N MET A 170 24.41 18.78 10.22
CA MET A 170 24.74 17.61 11.05
C MET A 170 25.36 18.06 12.37
N GLU A 171 26.41 18.88 12.32
CA GLU A 171 27.09 19.42 13.53
C GLU A 171 26.14 20.20 14.44
N ARG A 172 25.37 21.15 13.88
CA ARG A 172 24.40 21.95 14.66
C ARG A 172 23.32 21.11 15.31
N SER A 173 22.90 20.03 14.66
CA SER A 173 21.87 19.12 15.18
C SER A 173 22.41 18.12 16.21
N ARG A 174 23.73 18.03 16.38
CA ARG A 174 24.41 17.00 17.19
C ARG A 174 24.03 15.57 16.79
N ALA A 175 23.60 15.39 15.55
CA ALA A 175 23.32 14.09 14.96
C ALA A 175 24.61 13.49 14.38
N ASN A 176 24.62 12.17 14.21
CA ASN A 176 25.68 11.46 13.53
C ASN A 176 25.10 10.45 12.51
N PHE A 177 25.94 9.59 11.93
CA PHE A 177 25.53 8.60 10.93
C PHE A 177 24.57 7.52 11.46
N LEU A 178 24.44 7.42 12.78
CA LEU A 178 23.58 6.48 13.51
C LEU A 178 22.27 7.14 13.94
N THR A 179 22.09 8.43 13.66
CA THR A 179 20.95 9.22 14.12
C THR A 179 19.92 9.35 13.01
N LEU A 180 18.67 9.01 13.34
CA LEU A 180 17.50 9.45 12.57
C LEU A 180 16.77 10.54 13.35
N VAL A 181 16.49 11.65 12.68
CA VAL A 181 15.69 12.75 13.23
C VAL A 181 14.29 12.66 12.63
N VAL A 182 13.28 12.41 13.44
CA VAL A 182 11.89 12.28 12.99
C VAL A 182 11.13 13.53 13.37
N SER A 183 10.46 14.11 12.39
CA SER A 183 9.64 15.30 12.54
C SER A 183 8.23 15.02 12.01
N ALA A 184 7.24 15.21 12.87
CA ALA A 184 5.82 15.13 12.55
C ALA A 184 5.06 15.93 13.60
N GLY A 185 3.84 16.41 13.34
CA GLY A 185 3.13 17.12 14.42
C GLY A 185 3.52 18.58 14.65
N GLY A 186 4.59 19.07 14.02
CA GLY A 186 5.32 20.24 14.52
C GLY A 186 6.31 19.88 15.64
N THR A 187 6.46 18.60 15.96
CA THR A 187 7.41 18.04 16.93
C THR A 187 8.58 17.40 16.19
N SER A 188 9.76 17.42 16.79
CA SER A 188 10.96 16.76 16.26
C SER A 188 11.75 16.10 17.40
N GLU A 189 12.20 14.86 17.19
CA GLU A 189 13.01 14.09 18.13
C GLU A 189 14.05 13.27 17.35
N ALA A 190 15.25 13.15 17.92
CA ALA A 190 16.35 12.38 17.36
C ALA A 190 16.56 11.11 18.19
N LYS A 191 16.76 9.97 17.51
CA LYS A 191 17.21 8.72 18.12
C LYS A 191 18.47 8.24 17.42
N SER A 192 19.46 7.86 18.21
CA SER A 192 20.74 7.33 17.75
C SER A 192 20.90 5.88 18.17
N GLU A 193 21.65 5.10 17.39
CA GLU A 193 22.03 3.71 17.73
C GLU A 193 20.83 2.76 17.84
N VAL A 194 19.79 3.00 17.05
CA VAL A 194 18.59 2.16 16.97
C VAL A 194 18.45 1.60 15.56
N PHE A 195 18.62 0.28 15.42
CA PHE A 195 18.58 -0.44 14.14
C PHE A 195 17.32 -1.28 13.94
N THR A 196 16.26 -0.93 14.66
CA THR A 196 14.92 -1.51 14.51
C THR A 196 13.92 -0.38 14.35
N SER A 197 12.90 -0.57 13.53
CA SER A 197 11.91 0.47 13.21
C SER A 197 10.89 0.73 14.32
N GLY A 198 10.69 -0.19 15.26
CA GLY A 198 9.64 -0.10 16.30
C GLY A 198 9.68 1.21 17.09
N PRO A 199 10.84 1.59 17.65
CA PRO A 199 10.99 2.87 18.36
C PRO A 199 10.71 4.12 17.51
N PHE A 200 10.86 4.04 16.19
CA PHE A 200 10.54 5.13 15.26
C PHE A 200 9.05 5.16 14.93
N GLU A 201 8.41 4.02 14.73
CA GLU A 201 6.95 3.91 14.57
C GLU A 201 6.21 4.43 15.81
N GLU A 202 6.66 4.06 17.01
CA GLU A 202 6.11 4.56 18.28
C GLU A 202 6.25 6.09 18.40
N MET A 203 7.36 6.64 17.92
CA MET A 203 7.60 8.08 17.93
C MET A 203 6.65 8.81 16.97
N ILE A 204 6.44 8.25 15.78
CA ILE A 204 5.47 8.77 14.81
C ILE A 204 4.05 8.72 15.39
N ASP A 205 3.67 7.62 16.06
CA ASP A 205 2.36 7.48 16.70
C ASP A 205 2.13 8.52 17.79
N ARG A 206 3.17 8.84 18.59
CA ARG A 206 3.09 9.92 19.58
C ARG A 206 2.91 11.29 18.92
N PHE A 207 3.59 11.55 17.80
CA PHE A 207 3.56 12.86 17.13
C PHE A 207 2.30 13.06 16.29
N ARG A 208 1.75 11.99 15.73
CA ARG A 208 0.55 11.97 14.89
C ARG A 208 -0.32 10.75 15.22
N PRO A 209 -1.05 10.76 16.35
CA PRO A 209 -1.98 9.69 16.68
C PRO A 209 -3.03 9.50 15.59
N GLY A 210 -3.26 8.25 15.18
CA GLY A 210 -4.23 7.91 14.14
C GLY A 210 -3.76 8.17 12.71
N LEU A 211 -2.46 8.46 12.49
CA LEU A 211 -1.89 8.45 11.15
C LEU A 211 -2.09 7.07 10.53
N ALA A 212 -2.67 7.01 9.32
CA ALA A 212 -2.93 5.74 8.66
C ALA A 212 -1.62 4.99 8.36
N LYS A 213 -1.61 3.68 8.63
CA LYS A 213 -0.50 2.77 8.39
C LYS A 213 -0.92 1.66 7.45
N ARG A 214 0.03 1.17 6.67
CA ARG A 214 -0.08 -0.06 5.89
C ARG A 214 0.72 -1.17 6.56
N ALA A 215 0.24 -2.40 6.47
CA ALA A 215 1.02 -3.58 6.80
C ALA A 215 1.60 -4.15 5.50
N PRO A 216 2.94 -4.13 5.30
CA PRO A 216 3.56 -4.80 4.16
C PRO A 216 3.32 -6.31 4.28
N THR A 217 2.77 -6.93 3.23
CA THR A 217 2.36 -8.34 3.28
C THR A 217 2.79 -9.16 2.07
N ASP A 218 3.28 -8.55 0.99
CA ASP A 218 3.78 -9.26 -0.19
C ASP A 218 5.27 -8.98 -0.43
N ILE A 219 6.13 -9.97 -0.17
CA ILE A 219 7.59 -9.87 -0.34
C ILE A 219 7.95 -9.63 -1.82
N LEU A 220 7.25 -10.28 -2.74
CA LEU A 220 7.51 -10.13 -4.17
C LEU A 220 7.20 -8.71 -4.65
N GLU A 221 6.08 -8.13 -4.22
CA GLU A 221 5.75 -6.74 -4.53
C GLU A 221 6.87 -5.80 -4.04
N TYR A 222 7.35 -6.00 -2.81
CA TYR A 222 8.45 -5.23 -2.24
C TYR A 222 9.73 -5.35 -3.09
N VAL A 223 10.18 -6.57 -3.39
CA VAL A 223 11.41 -6.78 -4.18
C VAL A 223 11.26 -6.30 -5.63
N GLU A 224 10.07 -6.40 -6.24
CA GLU A 224 9.79 -5.88 -7.59
C GLU A 224 9.76 -4.35 -7.66
N LYS A 225 9.29 -3.69 -6.60
CA LYS A 225 9.23 -2.23 -6.46
C LYS A 225 10.61 -1.61 -6.32
N HIS A 226 11.44 -2.19 -5.45
CA HIS A 226 12.77 -1.66 -5.17
C HIS A 226 13.80 -2.11 -6.22
N ARG A 227 13.76 -3.37 -6.66
CA ARG A 227 14.74 -3.99 -7.58
C ARG A 227 16.20 -3.84 -7.17
N ASP A 228 16.41 -3.56 -5.89
CA ASP A 228 17.69 -3.44 -5.25
C ASP A 228 18.27 -4.83 -4.93
N LEU A 229 19.47 -4.86 -4.37
CA LEU A 229 19.97 -6.06 -3.69
C LEU A 229 19.32 -6.13 -2.32
N THR A 230 18.43 -7.09 -2.12
CA THR A 230 17.66 -7.26 -0.89
C THR A 230 18.23 -8.43 -0.06
N PRO A 231 18.82 -8.18 1.11
CA PRO A 231 19.23 -9.24 2.04
C PRO A 231 18.05 -9.75 2.88
N GLY A 232 18.18 -10.96 3.42
CA GLY A 232 17.14 -11.59 4.24
C GLY A 232 16.74 -10.77 5.47
N HIS A 233 17.71 -10.13 6.13
CA HIS A 233 17.44 -9.27 7.29
C HIS A 233 16.59 -8.04 6.94
N GLU A 234 16.74 -7.47 5.74
CA GLU A 234 15.91 -6.34 5.30
C GLU A 234 14.44 -6.77 5.17
N VAL A 235 14.19 -7.96 4.60
CA VAL A 235 12.84 -8.55 4.54
C VAL A 235 12.31 -8.87 5.93
N ALA A 236 13.14 -9.42 6.80
CA ALA A 236 12.76 -9.71 8.19
C ALA A 236 12.29 -8.45 8.93
N GLU A 237 13.01 -7.33 8.79
CA GLU A 237 12.64 -6.06 9.42
C GLU A 237 11.38 -5.45 8.78
N VAL A 238 11.31 -5.36 7.44
CA VAL A 238 10.17 -4.75 6.73
C VAL A 238 8.86 -5.47 7.03
N PHE A 239 8.87 -6.79 6.98
CA PHE A 239 7.68 -7.63 7.15
C PHE A 239 7.47 -8.10 8.59
N ARG A 240 8.40 -7.77 9.49
CA ARG A 240 8.39 -8.20 10.89
C ARG A 240 8.23 -9.72 11.07
N ILE A 241 9.11 -10.45 10.41
CA ILE A 241 9.20 -11.90 10.53
C ILE A 241 10.59 -12.29 11.02
N GLY A 242 10.74 -13.51 11.53
CA GLY A 242 12.05 -14.04 11.88
C GLY A 242 12.95 -14.14 10.65
N GLU A 243 14.27 -13.94 10.83
CA GLU A 243 15.26 -14.03 9.75
C GLU A 243 15.20 -15.39 9.03
N ASP A 244 15.02 -16.49 9.77
CA ASP A 244 14.84 -17.83 9.20
C ASP A 244 13.56 -17.95 8.33
N ASP A 245 12.50 -17.19 8.62
CA ASP A 245 11.30 -17.17 7.78
C ASP A 245 11.52 -16.34 6.52
N ALA A 246 12.14 -15.17 6.66
CA ALA A 246 12.51 -14.32 5.52
C ALA A 246 13.41 -15.07 4.53
N ASP A 247 14.47 -15.73 5.02
CA ASP A 247 15.38 -16.51 4.19
C ASP A 247 14.68 -17.69 3.53
N ARG A 248 13.85 -18.45 4.26
CA ARG A 248 13.09 -19.57 3.67
C ARG A 248 12.18 -19.09 2.54
N ARG A 249 11.53 -17.94 2.71
CA ARG A 249 10.63 -17.36 1.69
C ARG A 249 11.41 -16.89 0.46
N LEU A 250 12.52 -16.16 0.65
CA LEU A 250 13.39 -15.70 -0.44
C LEU A 250 13.98 -16.88 -1.23
N VAL A 251 14.47 -17.91 -0.55
CA VAL A 251 14.93 -19.17 -1.17
C VAL A 251 13.78 -19.89 -1.90
N GLY A 252 12.57 -19.86 -1.35
CA GLY A 252 11.38 -20.41 -2.01
C GLY A 252 11.06 -19.70 -3.33
N LEU A 253 11.08 -18.37 -3.34
CA LEU A 253 10.87 -17.56 -4.53
C LEU A 253 12.00 -17.73 -5.55
N GLU A 254 13.24 -17.86 -5.11
CA GLU A 254 14.39 -18.21 -5.95
C GLU A 254 14.19 -19.56 -6.64
N LYS A 255 13.84 -20.61 -5.88
CA LYS A 255 13.58 -21.96 -6.43
C LYS A 255 12.40 -21.98 -7.41
N ALA A 256 11.42 -21.10 -7.22
CA ALA A 256 10.32 -20.90 -8.14
C ALA A 256 10.70 -20.13 -9.41
N GLY A 257 11.97 -19.72 -9.56
CA GLY A 257 12.45 -18.95 -10.70
C GLY A 257 11.95 -17.51 -10.71
N ILE A 258 11.60 -16.97 -9.55
CA ILE A 258 11.07 -15.61 -9.38
C ILE A 258 12.16 -14.59 -9.06
N LEU A 259 13.12 -15.00 -8.21
CA LEU A 259 14.26 -14.16 -7.82
C LEU A 259 15.55 -14.67 -8.44
N ASP A 260 16.49 -13.76 -8.66
CA ASP A 260 17.91 -14.08 -8.85
C ASP A 260 18.61 -13.96 -7.51
N ARG A 261 19.41 -14.98 -7.15
CA ARG A 261 20.27 -14.97 -5.96
C ARG A 261 21.68 -14.58 -6.37
N PHE A 262 22.28 -13.74 -5.54
CA PHE A 262 23.68 -13.38 -5.59
C PHE A 262 24.31 -13.60 -4.22
N GLU A 263 25.63 -13.76 -4.20
CA GLU A 263 26.38 -14.00 -2.97
C GLU A 263 27.59 -13.07 -2.92
N TRP A 264 27.72 -12.33 -1.82
CA TRP A 264 28.87 -11.46 -1.56
C TRP A 264 29.32 -11.63 -0.11
N ALA A 265 30.63 -11.77 0.09
CA ALA A 265 31.23 -12.01 1.40
C ALA A 265 30.57 -13.17 2.20
N GLY A 266 30.03 -14.18 1.50
CA GLY A 266 29.34 -15.32 2.11
C GLY A 266 27.89 -15.05 2.54
N SER A 267 27.34 -13.87 2.22
CA SER A 267 25.96 -13.49 2.49
C SER A 267 25.11 -13.46 1.22
N PRO A 268 23.87 -13.97 1.27
CA PRO A 268 22.98 -13.96 0.12
C PRO A 268 22.20 -12.66 -0.02
N PHE A 269 21.98 -12.29 -1.27
CA PHE A 269 21.14 -11.17 -1.68
C PHE A 269 20.25 -11.62 -2.82
N TRP A 270 19.03 -11.08 -2.87
CA TRP A 270 18.09 -11.39 -3.93
C TRP A 270 17.64 -10.14 -4.67
N THR A 271 17.29 -10.31 -5.93
CA THR A 271 16.60 -9.28 -6.73
C THR A 271 15.50 -9.91 -7.57
N ALA A 272 14.48 -9.13 -7.92
CA ALA A 272 13.37 -9.61 -8.73
C ALA A 272 13.82 -9.84 -10.19
N ARG A 273 13.55 -11.04 -10.72
CA ARG A 273 13.66 -11.28 -12.16
C ARG A 273 12.61 -10.44 -12.88
N LYS A 274 12.96 -9.92 -14.06
CA LYS A 274 11.96 -9.30 -14.94
C LYS A 274 11.07 -10.40 -15.54
N LEU A 275 9.98 -10.71 -14.86
CA LEU A 275 9.00 -11.69 -15.29
C LEU A 275 7.87 -11.03 -16.07
N ALA A 276 7.45 -11.66 -17.16
CA ALA A 276 6.23 -11.32 -17.89
C ALA A 276 5.17 -12.38 -17.59
N LEU A 277 4.81 -12.52 -16.30
CA LEU A 277 3.79 -13.46 -15.87
C LEU A 277 2.48 -12.74 -15.61
N ASP A 278 1.43 -13.16 -16.33
CA ASP A 278 0.07 -12.64 -16.11
C ASP A 278 -0.56 -13.15 -14.80
N LYS A 279 -0.12 -14.30 -14.28
CA LYS A 279 -0.56 -14.89 -13.00
C LYS A 279 0.58 -15.69 -12.35
N LEU A 280 0.47 -15.94 -11.05
CA LEU A 280 1.39 -16.76 -10.28
C LEU A 280 0.73 -18.10 -9.87
N PRO A 281 1.50 -19.19 -9.79
CA PRO A 281 1.05 -20.37 -9.08
C PRO A 281 0.72 -20.02 -7.61
N LEU A 282 -0.35 -20.59 -7.06
CA LEU A 282 -0.78 -20.29 -5.68
C LEU A 282 0.30 -20.59 -4.62
N GLU A 283 1.14 -21.60 -4.85
CA GLU A 283 2.27 -21.89 -3.96
C GLU A 283 3.29 -20.74 -3.92
N VAL A 284 3.51 -20.06 -5.05
CA VAL A 284 4.38 -18.87 -5.10
C VAL A 284 3.73 -17.70 -4.37
N VAL A 285 2.43 -17.51 -4.56
CA VAL A 285 1.66 -16.48 -3.83
C VAL A 285 1.78 -16.70 -2.32
N LYS A 286 1.58 -17.94 -1.86
CA LYS A 286 1.70 -18.33 -0.45
C LYS A 286 3.09 -18.09 0.14
N ILE A 287 4.15 -18.43 -0.61
CA ILE A 287 5.53 -18.18 -0.18
C ILE A 287 5.78 -16.67 -0.03
N SER A 288 5.25 -15.87 -0.96
CA SER A 288 5.44 -14.42 -0.98
C SER A 288 4.66 -13.70 0.14
N HIS A 289 3.47 -14.20 0.48
CA HIS A 289 2.56 -13.52 1.39
C HIS A 289 2.88 -13.80 2.86
N VAL A 290 3.10 -12.72 3.60
CA VAL A 290 3.32 -12.71 5.04
C VAL A 290 2.02 -12.27 5.72
N PRO A 291 1.43 -13.11 6.59
CA PRO A 291 0.28 -12.68 7.39
C PRO A 291 0.72 -11.61 8.41
N PRO A 292 -0.08 -10.57 8.65
CA PRO A 292 0.24 -9.51 9.62
C PRO A 292 0.54 -10.05 11.04
N GLU A 293 1.53 -9.44 11.73
CA GLU A 293 1.92 -9.78 13.11
C GLU A 293 0.75 -9.83 14.11
N SER A 294 -0.22 -8.92 13.96
CA SER A 294 -1.39 -8.80 14.85
C SER A 294 -2.36 -9.99 14.76
N LEU A 295 -2.10 -10.96 13.90
CA LEU A 295 -2.90 -12.18 13.72
C LEU A 295 -2.19 -13.45 14.22
N ILE A 296 -1.00 -13.31 14.83
CA ILE A 296 -0.31 -14.42 15.50
C ILE A 296 -1.01 -14.75 16.84
N GLU A 297 -1.73 -13.81 17.44
CA GLU A 297 -2.79 -14.14 18.39
C GLU A 297 -4.05 -14.53 17.62
N ILE A 298 -4.60 -15.71 17.92
CA ILE A 298 -5.84 -16.22 17.32
C ILE A 298 -6.97 -15.24 17.68
N VAL A 299 -7.18 -14.23 16.86
CA VAL A 299 -8.35 -13.34 16.94
C VAL A 299 -9.55 -14.21 16.58
N THR A 300 -10.35 -14.55 17.60
CA THR A 300 -11.57 -15.37 17.42
C THR A 300 -12.69 -14.60 16.74
N ASP A 301 -12.64 -13.26 16.72
CA ASP A 301 -13.59 -12.38 16.04
C ASP A 301 -12.86 -11.23 15.30
N LEU A 302 -12.81 -11.34 13.98
CA LEU A 302 -12.11 -10.39 13.10
C LEU A 302 -12.93 -9.13 12.81
N THR A 303 -14.21 -9.12 13.19
CA THR A 303 -15.15 -8.05 12.83
C THR A 303 -14.62 -6.67 13.21
N PRO A 304 -14.10 -6.41 14.43
CA PRO A 304 -13.65 -5.07 14.80
C PRO A 304 -12.48 -4.56 13.95
N ILE A 305 -11.55 -5.45 13.59
CA ILE A 305 -10.36 -5.12 12.80
C ILE A 305 -10.75 -4.78 11.37
N VAL A 306 -11.57 -5.63 10.75
CA VAL A 306 -12.07 -5.43 9.39
C VAL A 306 -12.92 -4.16 9.30
N THR A 307 -13.87 -3.99 10.23
CA THR A 307 -14.73 -2.81 10.30
C THR A 307 -13.91 -1.52 10.38
N THR A 308 -12.88 -1.49 11.22
CA THR A 308 -11.99 -0.33 11.35
C THR A 308 -11.19 -0.06 10.07
N ALA A 309 -10.63 -1.11 9.45
CA ALA A 309 -9.87 -0.98 8.20
C ALA A 309 -10.73 -0.44 7.04
N VAL A 310 -11.95 -0.99 6.90
CA VAL A 310 -12.93 -0.54 5.90
C VAL A 310 -13.33 0.92 6.16
N GLN A 311 -13.70 1.29 7.39
CA GLN A 311 -14.06 2.69 7.71
C GLN A 311 -12.95 3.68 7.41
N ASN A 312 -11.70 3.33 7.72
CA ASN A 312 -10.56 4.20 7.45
C ASN A 312 -10.35 4.40 5.95
N LEU A 313 -10.34 3.30 5.17
CA LEU A 313 -10.19 3.36 3.71
C LEU A 313 -11.28 4.21 3.06
N TYR A 314 -12.56 3.96 3.38
CA TYR A 314 -13.65 4.70 2.77
C TYR A 314 -13.81 6.12 3.33
N THR A 315 -13.27 6.41 4.52
CA THR A 315 -13.10 7.79 4.99
C THR A 315 -12.11 8.55 4.10
N GLU A 316 -11.00 7.92 3.69
CA GLU A 316 -10.06 8.51 2.73
C GLU A 316 -10.71 8.70 1.35
N VAL A 317 -11.47 7.73 0.84
CA VAL A 317 -12.19 7.86 -0.44
C VAL A 317 -13.21 9.01 -0.42
N ALA A 318 -13.86 9.25 0.73
CA ALA A 318 -14.80 10.36 0.89
C ALA A 318 -14.10 11.72 0.90
N ARG A 319 -12.98 11.82 1.64
CA ARG A 319 -12.28 13.09 1.91
C ARG A 319 -11.24 13.47 0.84
N GLU A 320 -10.59 12.48 0.24
CA GLU A 320 -9.48 12.63 -0.71
C GLU A 320 -9.71 11.81 -1.99
N PRO A 321 -10.82 12.01 -2.73
CA PRO A 321 -11.13 11.24 -3.94
C PRO A 321 -10.12 11.42 -5.09
N GLY A 322 -9.21 12.41 -5.01
CA GLY A 322 -8.12 12.60 -5.97
C GLY A 322 -6.87 11.78 -5.70
N LYS A 323 -6.79 11.08 -4.56
CA LYS A 323 -5.66 10.23 -4.19
C LYS A 323 -5.63 8.97 -5.07
N ALA A 324 -4.43 8.43 -5.29
CA ALA A 324 -4.28 7.15 -5.97
C ALA A 324 -4.71 5.99 -5.03
N PHE A 325 -5.69 5.21 -5.48
CA PHE A 325 -6.12 3.96 -4.84
C PHE A 325 -5.76 2.76 -5.72
N HIS A 326 -5.71 1.56 -5.13
CA HIS A 326 -5.38 0.34 -5.87
C HIS A 326 -6.56 -0.19 -6.72
N PHE A 327 -7.77 0.34 -6.52
CA PHE A 327 -8.96 0.07 -7.32
C PHE A 327 -9.38 1.28 -8.17
N PRO A 328 -10.13 1.05 -9.26
CA PRO A 328 -10.78 2.12 -10.02
C PRO A 328 -11.72 2.96 -9.14
N LEU A 329 -11.62 4.28 -9.23
CA LEU A 329 -12.47 5.23 -8.52
C LEU A 329 -13.11 6.22 -9.50
N GLY A 330 -14.28 6.75 -9.13
CA GLY A 330 -14.81 7.95 -9.73
C GLY A 330 -15.61 7.74 -11.02
N LEU A 331 -15.68 8.79 -11.84
CA LEU A 331 -16.43 8.76 -13.11
C LEU A 331 -15.92 7.70 -14.08
N GLU A 332 -14.60 7.51 -14.17
CA GLU A 332 -14.00 6.51 -15.06
C GLU A 332 -14.33 5.08 -14.59
N ALA A 333 -14.42 4.85 -13.27
CA ALA A 333 -14.88 3.58 -12.73
C ALA A 333 -16.36 3.30 -13.09
N LEU A 334 -17.26 4.28 -12.92
CA LEU A 334 -18.67 4.16 -13.31
C LEU A 334 -18.82 3.78 -14.79
N ARG A 335 -18.10 4.47 -15.68
CA ARG A 335 -18.10 4.18 -17.12
C ARG A 335 -17.59 2.77 -17.41
N PHE A 336 -16.50 2.39 -16.76
CA PHE A 336 -15.89 1.08 -16.93
C PHE A 336 -16.84 -0.06 -16.54
N VAL A 337 -17.55 0.07 -15.42
CA VAL A 337 -18.47 -0.98 -14.95
C VAL A 337 -19.80 -1.00 -15.72
N GLY A 338 -20.16 0.11 -16.37
CA GLY A 338 -21.17 0.17 -17.42
C GLY A 338 -22.34 1.12 -17.17
N TYR A 339 -22.17 2.15 -16.35
CA TYR A 339 -23.21 3.16 -16.15
C TYR A 339 -23.39 4.04 -17.41
N PRO A 340 -24.63 4.35 -17.83
CA PRO A 340 -24.87 5.23 -18.98
C PRO A 340 -24.47 6.68 -18.72
N ASP A 341 -23.70 7.30 -19.62
CA ASP A 341 -23.21 8.68 -19.47
C ASP A 341 -24.34 9.72 -19.29
N GLU A 342 -25.50 9.53 -19.94
CA GLU A 342 -26.64 10.47 -19.82
C GLU A 342 -27.26 10.47 -18.41
N ASP A 343 -27.22 9.34 -17.72
CA ASP A 343 -27.68 9.25 -16.34
C ASP A 343 -26.64 9.84 -15.38
N LEU A 344 -25.36 9.57 -15.64
CA LEU A 344 -24.25 10.10 -14.82
C LEU A 344 -24.20 11.62 -14.80
N LYS A 345 -24.59 12.29 -15.90
CA LYS A 345 -24.69 13.77 -15.97
C LYS A 345 -25.73 14.36 -15.02
N GLN A 346 -26.71 13.56 -14.58
CA GLN A 346 -27.76 14.00 -13.65
C GLN A 346 -27.31 13.91 -12.19
N LEU A 347 -26.20 13.22 -11.91
CA LEU A 347 -25.67 13.05 -10.57
C LEU A 347 -24.68 14.18 -10.18
N PRO A 348 -24.63 14.57 -8.90
CA PRO A 348 -23.61 15.48 -8.41
C PRO A 348 -22.20 14.91 -8.63
N LYS A 349 -21.28 15.76 -9.09
CA LYS A 349 -19.86 15.37 -9.23
C LYS A 349 -19.27 14.82 -7.93
N THR A 350 -19.69 15.37 -6.80
CA THR A 350 -19.28 14.97 -5.45
C THR A 350 -19.81 13.58 -5.05
N ALA A 351 -20.89 13.08 -5.65
CA ALA A 351 -21.28 11.69 -5.50
C ALA A 351 -20.34 10.80 -6.32
N VAL A 352 -20.23 11.15 -7.60
CA VAL A 352 -19.48 10.42 -8.63
C VAL A 352 -18.00 10.25 -8.28
N GLU A 353 -17.32 11.29 -7.81
CA GLU A 353 -15.86 11.25 -7.53
C GLU A 353 -15.45 10.25 -6.46
N SER A 354 -16.36 9.88 -5.55
CA SER A 354 -16.11 8.91 -4.46
C SER A 354 -16.74 7.55 -4.75
N PHE A 355 -17.20 7.29 -5.97
CA PHE A 355 -17.71 5.98 -6.36
C PHE A 355 -16.58 4.94 -6.39
N ALA A 356 -16.77 3.86 -5.64
CA ALA A 356 -15.85 2.71 -5.54
C ALA A 356 -16.58 1.37 -5.78
N GLY A 357 -17.74 1.38 -6.44
CA GLY A 357 -18.47 0.17 -6.77
C GLY A 357 -17.76 -0.68 -7.83
N VAL A 358 -18.09 -1.97 -7.84
CA VAL A 358 -17.40 -3.00 -8.65
C VAL A 358 -18.18 -3.43 -9.88
N GLY A 359 -19.46 -3.08 -9.97
CA GLY A 359 -20.31 -3.40 -11.11
C GLY A 359 -21.45 -2.40 -11.33
N TYR A 360 -22.37 -2.75 -12.23
CA TYR A 360 -23.60 -1.99 -12.51
C TYR A 360 -24.82 -2.84 -12.09
N PRO A 361 -25.29 -2.74 -10.82
CA PRO A 361 -26.38 -3.57 -10.30
C PRO A 361 -27.72 -3.29 -11.00
N PHE A 362 -27.87 -2.16 -11.69
CA PHE A 362 -29.11 -1.78 -12.37
C PHE A 362 -29.27 -2.40 -13.78
N ALA A 363 -28.36 -3.28 -14.20
CA ALA A 363 -28.31 -3.85 -15.55
C ALA A 363 -29.61 -4.54 -16.00
N THR A 364 -30.40 -5.10 -15.08
CA THR A 364 -31.66 -5.78 -15.38
C THR A 364 -32.88 -4.85 -15.43
N LYS A 365 -32.71 -3.56 -15.12
CA LYS A 365 -33.79 -2.55 -15.05
C LYS A 365 -34.94 -2.98 -14.13
N SER A 366 -34.59 -3.50 -12.96
CA SER A 366 -35.55 -4.06 -11.99
C SER A 366 -36.36 -3.01 -11.24
N ILE A 367 -35.83 -1.80 -11.06
CA ILE A 367 -36.49 -0.70 -10.33
C ILE A 367 -37.55 -0.05 -11.22
N ARG A 368 -38.76 0.12 -10.68
CA ARG A 368 -39.89 0.75 -11.34
C ARG A 368 -40.28 2.07 -10.67
N PRO A 369 -40.91 3.00 -11.40
CA PRO A 369 -41.44 4.21 -10.79
C PRO A 369 -42.42 3.92 -9.64
N GLY A 370 -42.16 4.47 -8.46
CA GLY A 370 -42.94 4.23 -7.25
C GLY A 370 -42.37 3.15 -6.31
N ASP A 371 -41.33 2.43 -6.71
CA ASP A 371 -40.72 1.41 -5.85
C ASP A 371 -40.03 2.04 -4.62
N THR A 372 -40.04 1.30 -3.52
CA THR A 372 -39.18 1.53 -2.35
C THR A 372 -37.89 0.73 -2.50
N VAL A 373 -36.76 1.42 -2.56
CA VAL A 373 -35.43 0.83 -2.81
C VAL A 373 -34.54 1.00 -1.58
N LEU A 374 -33.83 -0.05 -1.19
CA LEU A 374 -32.75 0.01 -0.20
C LEU A 374 -31.41 -0.21 -0.89
N ASP A 375 -30.47 0.70 -0.71
CA ASP A 375 -29.09 0.59 -1.18
C ASP A 375 -28.15 0.29 -0.01
N VAL A 376 -27.62 -0.94 0.04
CA VAL A 376 -26.77 -1.44 1.14
C VAL A 376 -25.30 -1.11 0.85
N GLY A 377 -24.71 -0.30 1.72
CA GLY A 377 -23.38 0.29 1.57
C GLY A 377 -23.38 1.43 0.56
N SER A 378 -24.28 2.40 0.78
CA SER A 378 -24.57 3.47 -0.18
C SER A 378 -23.42 4.47 -0.42
N GLY A 379 -22.38 4.46 0.41
CA GLY A 379 -21.20 5.30 0.26
C GLY A 379 -21.54 6.79 0.18
N SER A 380 -21.01 7.49 -0.81
CA SER A 380 -21.32 8.90 -1.11
C SER A 380 -22.72 9.13 -1.70
N GLY A 381 -23.53 8.07 -1.80
CA GLY A 381 -24.90 8.06 -2.30
C GLY A 381 -25.02 7.84 -3.81
N THR A 382 -23.97 7.48 -4.53
CA THR A 382 -24.02 7.38 -6.01
C THR A 382 -25.12 6.41 -6.49
N ASP A 383 -25.17 5.20 -5.94
CA ASP A 383 -26.15 4.19 -6.35
C ASP A 383 -27.55 4.49 -5.81
N ALA A 384 -27.68 4.98 -4.57
CA ALA A 384 -28.94 5.50 -4.03
C ALA A 384 -29.52 6.66 -4.88
N LEU A 385 -28.70 7.61 -5.32
CA LEU A 385 -29.14 8.72 -6.18
C LEU A 385 -29.49 8.22 -7.58
N TYR A 386 -28.73 7.28 -8.15
CA TYR A 386 -29.08 6.64 -9.41
C TYR A 386 -30.42 5.90 -9.32
N ALA A 387 -30.64 5.13 -8.24
CA ALA A 387 -31.90 4.46 -7.96
C ALA A 387 -33.08 5.45 -7.85
N SER A 388 -32.85 6.66 -7.33
CA SER A 388 -33.89 7.71 -7.23
C SER A 388 -34.35 8.21 -8.60
N LEU A 389 -33.45 8.25 -9.60
CA LEU A 389 -33.81 8.59 -10.99
C LEU A 389 -34.76 7.54 -11.58
N LEU A 390 -34.56 6.26 -11.24
CA LEU A 390 -35.36 5.14 -11.73
C LEU A 390 -36.71 5.02 -11.00
N ALA A 391 -36.70 5.14 -9.67
CA ALA A 391 -37.90 5.06 -8.84
C ALA A 391 -38.78 6.31 -8.97
N GLY A 392 -38.18 7.45 -9.34
CA GLY A 392 -38.85 8.72 -9.52
C GLY A 392 -39.43 9.29 -8.22
N PRO A 393 -40.08 10.47 -8.29
CA PRO A 393 -40.50 11.24 -7.11
C PRO A 393 -41.61 10.60 -6.28
N ARG A 394 -42.26 9.55 -6.80
CA ARG A 394 -43.28 8.76 -6.07
C ARG A 394 -42.69 7.55 -5.36
N GLY A 395 -41.47 7.15 -5.72
CA GLY A 395 -40.75 6.10 -5.03
C GLY A 395 -40.07 6.62 -3.77
N ARG A 396 -39.38 5.73 -3.08
CA ARG A 396 -38.60 6.05 -1.88
C ARG A 396 -37.27 5.33 -1.96
N VAL A 397 -36.16 6.03 -1.74
CA VAL A 397 -34.83 5.40 -1.69
C VAL A 397 -34.22 5.58 -0.32
N ILE A 398 -33.68 4.49 0.22
CA ILE A 398 -33.03 4.44 1.52
C ILE A 398 -31.60 3.97 1.27
N GLY A 399 -30.61 4.80 1.55
CA GLY A 399 -29.21 4.37 1.62
C GLY A 399 -28.88 3.90 3.03
N LEU A 400 -28.16 2.80 3.15
CA LEU A 400 -27.60 2.28 4.39
C LEU A 400 -26.06 2.36 4.31
N ASP A 401 -25.43 2.98 5.28
CA ASP A 401 -23.96 3.01 5.38
C ASP A 401 -23.54 3.13 6.86
N PHE A 402 -22.29 2.83 7.18
CA PHE A 402 -21.75 2.89 8.55
C PHE A 402 -20.48 3.74 8.65
N THR A 403 -20.02 4.34 7.55
CA THR A 403 -18.85 5.23 7.50
C THR A 403 -19.32 6.68 7.62
N PRO A 404 -19.02 7.38 8.74
CA PRO A 404 -19.55 8.73 8.98
C PRO A 404 -19.24 9.73 7.86
N ALA A 405 -18.03 9.70 7.30
CA ALA A 405 -17.62 10.61 6.22
C ALA A 405 -18.39 10.37 4.92
N MET A 406 -18.76 9.12 4.63
CA MET A 406 -19.58 8.77 3.46
C MET A 406 -21.03 9.22 3.66
N ILE A 407 -21.60 8.96 4.85
CA ILE A 407 -22.95 9.39 5.23
C ILE A 407 -23.10 10.91 5.13
N GLU A 408 -22.14 11.66 5.65
CA GLU A 408 -22.11 13.13 5.56
C GLU A 408 -22.12 13.58 4.09
N LYS A 409 -21.25 13.01 3.26
CA LYS A 409 -21.15 13.34 1.84
C LYS A 409 -22.43 12.99 1.07
N ALA A 410 -23.04 11.83 1.36
CA ALA A 410 -24.30 11.41 0.76
C ALA A 410 -25.46 12.35 1.10
N ARG A 411 -25.60 12.74 2.36
CA ARG A 411 -26.62 13.70 2.80
C ARG A 411 -26.46 15.06 2.10
N ALA A 412 -25.22 15.55 1.98
CA ALA A 412 -24.94 16.78 1.23
C ALA A 412 -25.31 16.66 -0.25
N ASN A 413 -25.07 15.51 -0.88
CA ASN A 413 -25.45 15.27 -2.29
C ASN A 413 -26.98 15.22 -2.48
N ILE A 414 -27.70 14.59 -1.56
CA ILE A 414 -29.17 14.53 -1.55
C ILE A 414 -29.76 15.94 -1.44
N GLU A 415 -29.25 16.75 -0.50
CA GLU A 415 -29.66 18.14 -0.32
C GLU A 415 -29.40 18.97 -1.59
N ARG A 416 -28.23 18.80 -2.21
CA ARG A 416 -27.85 19.49 -3.44
C ARG A 416 -28.79 19.21 -4.61
N MET A 417 -29.37 18.01 -4.66
CA MET A 417 -30.37 17.63 -5.66
C MET A 417 -31.81 18.00 -5.25
N GLY A 418 -32.03 18.49 -4.03
CA GLY A 418 -33.36 18.83 -3.51
C GLY A 418 -34.28 17.61 -3.34
N LEU A 419 -33.71 16.42 -3.11
CA LEU A 419 -34.48 15.18 -3.04
C LEU A 419 -35.05 14.97 -1.64
N THR A 420 -36.37 14.94 -1.54
CA THR A 420 -37.08 14.69 -0.27
C THR A 420 -37.45 13.23 -0.04
N HIS A 421 -37.33 12.39 -1.07
CA HIS A 421 -37.71 10.97 -1.07
C HIS A 421 -36.49 10.04 -0.99
N VAL A 422 -35.30 10.59 -0.73
CA VAL A 422 -34.06 9.84 -0.54
C VAL A 422 -33.54 10.12 0.87
N THR A 423 -33.24 9.07 1.65
CA THR A 423 -32.75 9.20 3.03
C THR A 423 -31.56 8.29 3.29
N ILE A 424 -30.59 8.73 4.11
CA ILE A 424 -29.45 7.89 4.54
C ILE A 424 -29.62 7.50 6.00
N VAL A 425 -29.59 6.19 6.24
CA VAL A 425 -29.64 5.56 7.56
C VAL A 425 -28.27 5.02 7.91
N GLU A 426 -27.84 5.27 9.14
CA GLU A 426 -26.60 4.71 9.67
C GLU A 426 -26.87 3.28 10.18
N GLY A 427 -26.08 2.31 9.71
CA GLY A 427 -26.19 0.92 10.16
C GLY A 427 -25.41 -0.07 9.29
N GLU A 428 -25.39 -1.32 9.74
CA GLU A 428 -24.61 -2.41 9.15
C GLU A 428 -25.51 -3.36 8.34
N ALA A 429 -24.94 -3.99 7.32
CA ALA A 429 -25.65 -4.95 6.47
C ALA A 429 -26.15 -6.19 7.25
N THR A 430 -25.47 -6.55 8.35
CA THR A 430 -25.81 -7.67 9.24
C THR A 430 -26.91 -7.36 10.24
N LYS A 431 -27.36 -6.09 10.33
CA LYS A 431 -28.43 -5.65 11.22
C LYS A 431 -29.11 -4.39 10.67
N ILE A 432 -29.91 -4.58 9.62
CA ILE A 432 -30.54 -3.49 8.88
C ILE A 432 -31.68 -2.89 9.74
N PRO A 433 -31.61 -1.59 10.11
CA PRO A 433 -32.59 -0.94 11.00
C PRO A 433 -33.88 -0.55 10.27
N LEU A 434 -34.45 -1.49 9.50
CA LEU A 434 -35.70 -1.35 8.76
C LEU A 434 -36.67 -2.47 9.15
N PRO A 435 -37.99 -2.22 9.06
CA PRO A 435 -38.99 -3.25 9.33
C PRO A 435 -38.93 -4.39 8.30
N ASP A 436 -39.42 -5.55 8.70
CA ASP A 436 -39.63 -6.70 7.81
C ASP A 436 -40.51 -6.30 6.62
N THR A 437 -40.22 -6.85 5.44
CA THR A 437 -41.03 -6.64 4.22
C THR A 437 -41.25 -5.18 3.84
N GLY A 438 -40.32 -4.29 4.19
CA GLY A 438 -40.43 -2.84 4.00
C GLY A 438 -39.99 -2.31 2.64
N VAL A 439 -39.35 -3.11 1.78
CA VAL A 439 -38.78 -2.63 0.50
C VAL A 439 -39.06 -3.56 -0.69
N ASP A 440 -39.10 -2.98 -1.88
CA ASP A 440 -39.42 -3.65 -3.14
C ASP A 440 -38.17 -4.19 -3.84
N VAL A 441 -37.08 -3.43 -3.77
CA VAL A 441 -35.79 -3.77 -4.37
C VAL A 441 -34.67 -3.46 -3.38
N VAL A 442 -33.70 -4.36 -3.26
CA VAL A 442 -32.43 -4.10 -2.58
C VAL A 442 -31.31 -4.03 -3.61
N THR A 443 -30.50 -2.99 -3.55
CA THR A 443 -29.25 -2.82 -4.28
C THR A 443 -28.04 -2.93 -3.35
N SER A 444 -26.90 -3.39 -3.88
CA SER A 444 -25.60 -3.33 -3.19
C SER A 444 -24.46 -3.41 -4.21
N ASN A 445 -23.35 -2.73 -3.97
CA ASN A 445 -22.26 -2.65 -4.95
C ASN A 445 -20.87 -2.63 -4.29
N GLY A 446 -20.18 -3.77 -4.26
CA GLY A 446 -18.83 -3.92 -3.68
C GLY A 446 -18.80 -3.82 -2.16
N VAL A 447 -19.83 -4.33 -1.50
CA VAL A 447 -20.03 -4.19 -0.04
C VAL A 447 -20.07 -5.55 0.65
N LEU A 448 -20.79 -6.53 0.11
CA LEU A 448 -21.03 -7.80 0.80
C LEU A 448 -19.78 -8.69 0.86
N ASN A 449 -18.82 -8.53 -0.05
CA ASN A 449 -17.48 -9.13 0.05
C ASN A 449 -16.74 -8.62 1.30
N LEU A 450 -16.95 -7.37 1.70
CA LEU A 450 -16.32 -6.78 2.88
C LEU A 450 -16.96 -7.23 4.20
N VAL A 451 -18.17 -7.78 4.16
CA VAL A 451 -18.89 -8.25 5.36
C VAL A 451 -18.31 -9.61 5.82
N PRO A 452 -17.83 -9.74 7.07
CA PRO A 452 -17.38 -11.03 7.60
C PRO A 452 -18.51 -12.06 7.67
N ASP A 453 -19.64 -11.72 8.30
CA ASP A 453 -20.83 -12.58 8.38
C ASP A 453 -21.79 -12.32 7.21
N LYS A 454 -21.41 -12.86 6.04
CA LYS A 454 -22.22 -12.77 4.81
C LYS A 454 -23.59 -13.42 4.97
N GLN A 455 -23.70 -14.47 5.78
CA GLN A 455 -24.95 -15.19 6.01
C GLN A 455 -25.95 -14.29 6.74
N ALA A 456 -25.53 -13.63 7.82
CA ALA A 456 -26.36 -12.66 8.53
C ALA A 456 -26.80 -11.50 7.61
N ALA A 457 -25.90 -10.98 6.77
CA ALA A 457 -26.25 -9.92 5.83
C ALA A 457 -27.31 -10.35 4.80
N PHE A 458 -27.17 -11.53 4.19
CA PHE A 458 -28.18 -12.03 3.26
C PHE A 458 -29.52 -12.35 3.93
N HIS A 459 -29.52 -12.82 5.19
CA HIS A 459 -30.75 -12.99 5.98
C HIS A 459 -31.45 -11.65 6.24
N GLU A 460 -30.72 -10.60 6.59
CA GLU A 460 -31.30 -9.27 6.80
C GLU A 460 -31.86 -8.67 5.51
N ILE A 461 -31.13 -8.80 4.39
CA ILE A 461 -31.59 -8.39 3.06
C ILE A 461 -32.87 -9.15 2.69
N PHE A 462 -32.92 -10.47 2.94
CA PHE A 462 -34.11 -11.27 2.71
C PHE A 462 -35.27 -10.83 3.61
N ARG A 463 -35.03 -10.51 4.88
CA ARG A 463 -36.05 -10.07 5.85
C ARG A 463 -36.72 -8.77 5.41
N VAL A 464 -35.94 -7.76 5.01
CA VAL A 464 -36.48 -6.44 4.65
C VAL A 464 -37.19 -6.42 3.29
N LEU A 465 -36.85 -7.34 2.37
CA LEU A 465 -37.56 -7.46 1.09
C LEU A 465 -38.99 -7.95 1.30
N ARG A 466 -39.95 -7.34 0.60
CA ARG A 466 -41.32 -7.87 0.50
C ARG A 466 -41.35 -9.20 -0.28
N PRO A 467 -42.39 -10.05 -0.11
CA PRO A 467 -42.61 -11.19 -1.01
C PRO A 467 -42.63 -10.75 -2.47
N GLY A 468 -41.93 -11.47 -3.35
CA GLY A 468 -41.76 -11.12 -4.76
C GLY A 468 -40.75 -9.98 -5.03
N GLY A 469 -40.13 -9.41 -3.99
CA GLY A 469 -39.11 -8.38 -4.10
C GLY A 469 -37.81 -8.88 -4.74
N LEU A 470 -36.98 -7.93 -5.20
CA LEU A 470 -35.79 -8.24 -6.00
C LEU A 470 -34.50 -7.83 -5.29
N LEU A 471 -33.49 -8.68 -5.39
CA LEU A 471 -32.11 -8.38 -5.04
C LEU A 471 -31.32 -8.12 -6.32
N GLN A 472 -30.62 -7.00 -6.38
CA GLN A 472 -29.71 -6.63 -7.47
C GLN A 472 -28.37 -6.20 -6.88
N LEU A 473 -27.31 -6.96 -7.10
CA LEU A 473 -26.02 -6.62 -6.51
C LEU A 473 -24.88 -6.76 -7.50
N ALA A 474 -23.79 -6.08 -7.21
CA ALA A 474 -22.50 -6.34 -7.83
C ALA A 474 -21.48 -6.58 -6.72
N ASP A 475 -20.67 -7.64 -6.86
CA ASP A 475 -19.68 -7.97 -5.84
C ASP A 475 -18.45 -8.66 -6.43
N ILE A 476 -17.35 -8.73 -5.65
CA ILE A 476 -16.15 -9.49 -6.01
C ILE A 476 -16.27 -10.92 -5.49
N VAL A 477 -16.05 -11.88 -6.38
CA VAL A 477 -15.93 -13.31 -6.05
C VAL A 477 -14.59 -13.85 -6.55
N VAL A 478 -14.13 -14.93 -5.93
CA VAL A 478 -12.91 -15.66 -6.32
C VAL A 478 -13.25 -17.10 -6.69
N GLN A 479 -12.35 -17.78 -7.39
CA GLN A 479 -12.45 -19.22 -7.65
C GLN A 479 -11.69 -20.04 -6.62
N GLU A 480 -10.68 -19.44 -5.98
CA GLU A 480 -9.80 -20.07 -5.00
C GLU A 480 -9.82 -19.26 -3.70
N ASP A 481 -9.80 -19.93 -2.55
CA ASP A 481 -9.88 -19.28 -1.23
C ASP A 481 -8.59 -18.49 -0.93
N VAL A 482 -8.71 -17.15 -0.90
CA VAL A 482 -7.61 -16.23 -0.61
C VAL A 482 -7.10 -16.41 0.82
N GLY A 483 -8.00 -16.62 1.79
CA GLY A 483 -7.63 -16.80 3.20
C GLY A 483 -6.85 -18.09 3.42
N ALA A 484 -7.17 -19.15 2.69
CA ALA A 484 -6.43 -20.42 2.74
C ALA A 484 -4.99 -20.32 2.19
N VAL A 485 -4.75 -19.39 1.26
CA VAL A 485 -3.44 -19.23 0.58
C VAL A 485 -2.59 -18.13 1.23
N CYS A 486 -3.16 -16.94 1.43
CA CYS A 486 -2.46 -15.76 1.94
C CYS A 486 -2.61 -15.58 3.45
N GLY A 487 -3.45 -16.38 4.10
CA GLY A 487 -3.88 -16.11 5.48
C GLY A 487 -4.87 -14.95 5.55
N LEU A 488 -5.29 -14.64 6.78
CA LEU A 488 -6.12 -13.48 7.05
C LEU A 488 -5.27 -12.21 6.88
N ASN A 489 -5.74 -11.27 6.07
CA ASN A 489 -5.04 -10.02 5.82
C ASN A 489 -6.07 -8.89 5.71
N PRO A 490 -6.18 -8.01 6.73
CA PRO A 490 -7.15 -6.92 6.74
C PRO A 490 -6.95 -5.92 5.59
N GLN A 491 -5.73 -5.75 5.09
CA GLN A 491 -5.47 -4.90 3.93
C GLN A 491 -6.04 -5.55 2.68
N LEU A 492 -5.70 -6.81 2.39
CA LEU A 492 -6.32 -7.54 1.26
C LEU A 492 -7.85 -7.57 1.38
N TRP A 493 -8.38 -7.67 2.61
CA TRP A 493 -9.81 -7.63 2.88
C TRP A 493 -10.43 -6.29 2.49
N ALA A 494 -9.85 -5.18 2.98
CA ALA A 494 -10.28 -3.82 2.63
C ALA A 494 -10.16 -3.55 1.12
N ASP A 495 -9.18 -4.18 0.47
CA ASP A 495 -8.94 -4.13 -0.96
C ASP A 495 -9.94 -4.99 -1.78
N CYS A 496 -11.02 -5.47 -1.14
CA CYS A 496 -12.09 -6.28 -1.73
C CYS A 496 -11.68 -7.70 -2.17
N ILE A 497 -10.43 -8.12 -1.94
CA ILE A 497 -9.89 -9.42 -2.39
C ILE A 497 -9.92 -10.45 -1.25
N GLY A 498 -9.39 -10.09 -0.07
CA GLY A 498 -9.28 -10.99 1.07
C GLY A 498 -10.62 -11.38 1.70
N GLY A 499 -11.65 -10.54 1.53
CA GLY A 499 -13.02 -10.81 1.96
C GLY A 499 -13.90 -11.47 0.89
N ALA A 500 -13.41 -11.54 -0.36
CA ALA A 500 -14.16 -12.15 -1.46
C ALA A 500 -14.38 -13.64 -1.17
N ALA A 501 -15.64 -14.07 -1.26
CA ALA A 501 -15.98 -15.47 -1.09
C ALA A 501 -15.69 -16.25 -2.38
N VAL A 502 -15.42 -17.55 -2.22
CA VAL A 502 -15.44 -18.48 -3.35
C VAL A 502 -16.82 -18.44 -3.99
N GLU A 503 -16.89 -18.27 -5.31
CA GLU A 503 -18.14 -18.00 -6.04
C GLU A 503 -19.23 -19.04 -5.72
N ALA A 504 -18.86 -20.33 -5.68
CA ALA A 504 -19.79 -21.40 -5.37
C ALA A 504 -20.43 -21.25 -3.99
N ASP A 505 -19.64 -20.88 -2.98
CA ASP A 505 -20.10 -20.67 -1.61
C ASP A 505 -20.90 -19.38 -1.49
N TYR A 506 -20.51 -18.31 -2.18
CA TYR A 506 -21.26 -17.06 -2.21
C TYR A 506 -22.68 -17.25 -2.78
N LEU A 507 -22.80 -17.93 -3.92
CA LEU A 507 -24.09 -18.26 -4.51
C LEU A 507 -24.90 -19.23 -3.65
N LYS A 508 -24.24 -20.14 -2.93
CA LYS A 508 -24.89 -21.04 -1.97
C LYS A 508 -25.48 -20.25 -0.80
N THR A 509 -24.73 -19.32 -0.19
CA THR A 509 -25.20 -18.46 0.91
C THR A 509 -26.45 -17.66 0.50
N ILE A 510 -26.49 -17.14 -0.72
CA ILE A 510 -27.68 -16.43 -1.24
C ILE A 510 -28.90 -17.36 -1.32
N ARG A 511 -28.71 -18.61 -1.80
CA ARG A 511 -29.81 -19.59 -1.86
C ARG A 511 -30.28 -20.02 -0.47
N GLU A 512 -29.35 -20.23 0.45
CA GLU A 512 -29.65 -20.64 1.83
C GLU A 512 -30.42 -19.55 2.60
N ALA A 513 -30.23 -18.27 2.25
CA ALA A 513 -31.06 -17.18 2.76
C ALA A 513 -32.51 -17.20 2.25
N GLY A 514 -32.82 -18.01 1.22
CA GLY A 514 -34.17 -18.21 0.69
C GLY A 514 -34.45 -17.57 -0.67
N PHE A 515 -33.44 -17.00 -1.34
CA PHE A 515 -33.61 -16.42 -2.67
C PHE A 515 -33.78 -17.47 -3.78
N GLU A 516 -34.67 -17.19 -4.72
CA GLU A 516 -34.90 -17.95 -5.95
C GLU A 516 -34.48 -17.14 -7.19
N ASP A 517 -34.57 -17.75 -8.38
CA ASP A 517 -34.20 -17.13 -9.67
C ASP A 517 -32.79 -16.52 -9.69
N LEU A 518 -31.87 -17.08 -8.90
CA LEU A 518 -30.51 -16.57 -8.75
C LEU A 518 -29.74 -16.72 -10.07
N ARG A 519 -29.31 -15.59 -10.64
CA ARG A 519 -28.54 -15.53 -11.89
C ARG A 519 -27.41 -14.52 -11.82
N ILE A 520 -26.27 -14.90 -12.41
CA ILE A 520 -25.20 -13.96 -12.74
C ILE A 520 -25.56 -13.32 -14.09
N VAL A 521 -25.75 -12.00 -14.07
CA VAL A 521 -26.17 -11.17 -15.21
C VAL A 521 -24.97 -10.73 -16.03
N LYS A 522 -23.85 -10.41 -15.38
CA LYS A 522 -22.63 -9.90 -16.02
C LYS A 522 -21.40 -10.29 -15.21
N ARG A 523 -20.29 -10.50 -15.90
CA ARG A 523 -18.94 -10.65 -15.32
C ARG A 523 -18.05 -9.52 -15.82
N ILE A 524 -17.18 -9.02 -14.94
CA ILE A 524 -16.24 -7.94 -15.25
C ILE A 524 -14.89 -8.32 -14.64
N ASP A 525 -13.83 -8.28 -15.46
CA ASP A 525 -12.45 -8.28 -14.96
C ASP A 525 -12.15 -6.91 -14.34
N TYR A 526 -12.67 -6.71 -13.14
CA TYR A 526 -12.61 -5.44 -12.41
C TYR A 526 -11.15 -5.00 -12.16
N PHE A 527 -10.30 -5.96 -11.80
CA PHE A 527 -8.91 -5.70 -11.43
C PHE A 527 -8.01 -5.42 -12.63
N SER A 528 -8.42 -5.69 -13.88
CA SER A 528 -7.69 -5.27 -15.08
C SER A 528 -7.36 -3.76 -15.13
N LYS A 529 -8.14 -2.94 -14.42
CA LYS A 529 -7.97 -1.49 -14.30
C LYS A 529 -7.22 -1.04 -13.05
N SER A 530 -6.72 -1.95 -12.23
CA SER A 530 -5.88 -1.60 -11.07
C SER A 530 -4.63 -0.84 -11.50
N GLY A 531 -4.17 0.09 -10.66
CA GLY A 531 -2.87 0.75 -10.83
C GLY A 531 -1.68 -0.15 -10.47
N SER A 532 -1.91 -1.26 -9.75
CA SER A 532 -0.87 -2.18 -9.30
C SER A 532 -0.80 -3.44 -10.16
N GLU A 533 0.36 -3.69 -10.75
CA GLU A 533 0.63 -4.93 -11.49
C GLU A 533 0.65 -6.16 -10.56
N SER A 534 1.06 -6.00 -9.30
CA SER A 534 0.95 -7.09 -8.31
C SER A 534 -0.51 -7.45 -8.06
N THR A 535 -1.36 -6.43 -7.81
CA THR A 535 -2.81 -6.63 -7.64
C THR A 535 -3.45 -7.31 -8.85
N LYS A 536 -3.09 -6.94 -10.08
CA LYS A 536 -3.56 -7.63 -11.30
C LYS A 536 -3.15 -9.10 -11.33
N ARG A 537 -1.89 -9.39 -10.97
CA ARG A 537 -1.32 -10.74 -11.04
C ARG A 537 -1.94 -11.64 -9.98
N ILE A 538 -2.09 -11.16 -8.75
CA ILE A 538 -2.66 -11.93 -7.64
C ILE A 538 -4.15 -12.22 -7.88
N THR A 539 -4.93 -11.21 -8.32
CA THR A 539 -6.36 -11.38 -8.61
C THR A 539 -6.60 -12.38 -9.72
N LYS A 540 -5.79 -12.35 -10.79
CA LYS A 540 -5.80 -13.39 -11.84
C LYS A 540 -5.42 -14.79 -11.31
N SER A 541 -4.57 -14.87 -10.29
CA SER A 541 -4.16 -16.16 -9.68
C SER A 541 -5.29 -16.80 -8.90
N PHE A 542 -6.13 -16.00 -8.25
CA PHE A 542 -7.33 -16.44 -7.52
C PHE A 542 -8.60 -16.51 -8.38
N GLY A 543 -8.53 -16.11 -9.66
CA GLY A 543 -9.70 -16.00 -10.53
C GLY A 543 -10.72 -14.97 -10.02
N ALA A 544 -10.24 -13.85 -9.46
CA ALA A 544 -11.08 -12.81 -8.91
C ALA A 544 -11.80 -12.04 -10.03
N GLU A 545 -13.12 -11.94 -9.95
CA GLU A 545 -13.96 -11.21 -10.90
C GLU A 545 -15.06 -10.45 -10.15
N SER A 546 -15.54 -9.36 -10.75
CA SER A 546 -16.83 -8.80 -10.33
C SER A 546 -17.96 -9.54 -11.03
N VAL A 547 -18.97 -9.94 -10.25
CA VAL A 547 -20.22 -10.52 -10.73
C VAL A 547 -21.38 -9.59 -10.41
N VAL A 548 -22.24 -9.35 -11.41
CA VAL A 548 -23.54 -8.71 -11.22
C VAL A 548 -24.58 -9.80 -11.06
N ILE A 549 -25.30 -9.81 -9.95
CA ILE A 549 -26.25 -10.85 -9.57
C ILE A 549 -27.66 -10.27 -9.45
N SER A 550 -28.63 -11.03 -9.94
CA SER A 550 -30.05 -10.79 -9.74
C SER A 550 -30.66 -12.01 -9.06
N ALA A 551 -31.49 -11.77 -8.05
CA ALA A 551 -32.26 -12.82 -7.38
C ALA A 551 -33.64 -12.28 -6.94
N ARG A 552 -34.53 -13.19 -6.57
CA ARG A 552 -35.91 -12.86 -6.17
C ARG A 552 -36.21 -13.49 -4.81
N LYS A 553 -36.94 -12.76 -3.96
CA LYS A 553 -37.62 -13.34 -2.80
C LYS A 553 -38.93 -13.98 -3.27
N PRO A 554 -39.24 -15.24 -2.92
CA PRO A 554 -40.46 -15.89 -3.35
C PRO A 554 -41.72 -15.04 -3.12
N GLY A 555 -42.60 -15.00 -4.12
CA GLY A 555 -43.94 -14.45 -4.00
C GLY A 555 -44.85 -15.54 -3.44
N ILE A 556 -45.45 -15.32 -2.27
CA ILE A 556 -46.40 -16.28 -1.68
C ILE A 556 -47.62 -16.42 -2.60
#